data_AF-A0A855XLR5-F1
#
_entry.id   AF-A0A855XLR5-F1
#
_cell.length_a   1.000
_cell.length_b   1.000
_cell.length_c   1.000
_cell.angle_alpha   90.00
_cell.angle_beta   90.00
_cell.angle_gamma   90.00
#
_symmetry.space_group_name_H-M   'P 1'
#
loop_
_entity.id
_entity.type
_entity.pdbx_description
1 polymer ?
#
loop_
_entity_poly.entity_id
_entity_poly.type
_entity_poly.pdbx_seq_one_letter_code
_entity_poly.pdbx_strand_id
1 'polypeptide(L)'
;MEPGTARVKRGAKARIGHYVEAKVLESLKVDYLDESVVLTPSDEVFHIDKHEFTVPFVSGAKDLGEALRQIGEWASMIRTHSKLAPSERMKDRGW
;
A
#
# COMPACT_ATOMS: atom_id res chain seq x y z
N MET A 1 12.10 -13.30 31.79
CA MET A 1 11.61 -12.84 30.48
C MET A 1 10.51 -13.80 30.08
N GLU A 2 9.26 -13.33 30.08
CA GLU A 2 8.08 -14.14 29.71
C GLU A 2 8.18 -14.59 28.23
N PRO A 3 7.72 -15.80 27.87
CA PRO A 3 7.65 -16.24 26.48
C PRO A 3 6.90 -15.20 25.63
N GLY A 4 7.54 -14.83 24.51
CA GLY A 4 7.26 -13.61 23.77
C GLY A 4 5.83 -13.49 23.26
N THR A 5 5.10 -12.50 23.79
CA THR A 5 3.88 -12.00 23.14
C THR A 5 4.26 -11.44 21.77
N ALA A 6 3.88 -12.13 20.68
CA ALA A 6 4.08 -11.63 19.33
C ALA A 6 3.25 -10.35 19.13
N ARG A 7 3.94 -9.23 18.88
CA ARG A 7 3.27 -7.96 18.55
C ARG A 7 2.85 -7.98 17.08
N VAL A 8 1.55 -7.95 16.82
CA VAL A 8 1.02 -7.76 15.47
C VAL A 8 1.42 -6.37 14.96
N LYS A 9 1.96 -6.33 13.75
CA LYS A 9 2.29 -5.09 13.04
C LYS A 9 1.01 -4.44 12.52
N ARG A 10 0.83 -3.15 12.80
CA ARG A 10 -0.36 -2.39 12.42
C ARG A 10 -0.04 -1.48 11.23
N GLY A 11 -0.70 -1.74 10.11
CA GLY A 11 -0.65 -0.86 8.95
C GLY A 11 -1.82 0.11 8.91
N ALA A 12 -1.68 1.17 8.12
CA ALA A 12 -2.78 2.07 7.75
C ALA A 12 -2.80 2.28 6.24
N LYS A 13 -3.96 2.66 5.70
CA LYS A 13 -4.13 2.99 4.28
C LYS A 13 -4.05 4.49 4.08
N ALA A 14 -3.37 4.92 3.02
CA ALA A 14 -3.36 6.29 2.53
C ALA A 14 -3.91 6.32 1.09
N ARG A 15 -4.59 7.41 0.74
CA ARG A 15 -5.01 7.66 -0.66
C ARG A 15 -3.79 7.86 -1.56
N ILE A 16 -3.94 7.43 -2.82
CA ILE A 16 -2.93 7.63 -3.88
C ILE A 16 -2.60 9.12 -4.00
N GLY A 17 -1.31 9.44 -3.95
CA GLY A 17 -0.78 10.81 -4.06
C GLY A 17 -0.97 11.71 -2.83
N HIS A 18 -1.64 11.25 -1.77
CA HIS A 18 -1.99 12.11 -0.64
C HIS A 18 -0.87 12.21 0.41
N TYR A 19 0.20 12.94 0.09
CA TYR A 19 1.36 13.15 0.95
C TYR A 19 1.02 13.52 2.41
N VAL A 20 0.12 14.49 2.62
CA VAL A 20 -0.22 14.97 3.97
C VAL A 20 -0.92 13.89 4.81
N GLU A 21 -1.72 13.04 4.19
CA GLU A 21 -2.43 11.95 4.89
C GLU A 21 -1.42 10.89 5.33
N ALA A 22 -0.47 10.55 4.46
CA ALA A 22 0.63 9.67 4.82
C ALA A 22 1.50 10.25 5.95
N LYS A 23 1.75 11.56 5.98
CA LYS A 23 2.52 12.21 7.07
C LYS A 23 1.79 12.16 8.40
N VAL A 24 0.48 12.37 8.40
CA VAL A 24 -0.34 12.20 9.61
C VAL A 24 -0.25 10.75 10.09
N LEU A 25 -0.40 9.77 9.21
CA LEU A 25 -0.33 8.37 9.60
C LEU A 25 1.06 7.93 10.08
N GLU A 26 2.14 8.44 9.47
CA GLU A 26 3.52 8.25 9.95
C GLU A 26 3.69 8.79 11.38
N SER A 27 3.15 9.98 11.68
CA SER A 27 3.21 10.57 13.02
C SER A 27 2.50 9.74 14.10
N LEU A 28 1.50 8.94 13.69
CA LEU A 28 0.78 8.00 14.55
C LEU A 28 1.54 6.67 14.77
N LYS A 29 2.75 6.54 14.23
CA LYS A 29 3.66 5.40 14.42
C LYS A 29 3.06 4.06 13.97
N VAL A 30 2.40 4.06 12.82
CA VAL A 30 2.03 2.82 12.12
C VAL A 30 3.30 2.06 11.71
N ASP A 31 3.23 0.74 11.67
CA ASP A 31 4.38 -0.09 11.30
C ASP A 31 4.65 -0.08 9.79
N TYR A 32 3.64 0.22 8.96
CA TYR A 32 3.73 0.40 7.51
C TYR A 32 2.53 1.18 6.94
N LEU A 33 2.69 1.77 5.75
CA LEU A 33 1.63 2.45 5.00
C LEU A 33 1.26 1.67 3.74
N ASP A 34 -0.02 1.54 3.41
CA ASP A 34 -0.52 1.03 2.13
C ASP A 34 -1.08 2.19 1.32
N GLU A 35 -0.35 2.63 0.29
CA GLU A 35 -0.85 3.62 -0.66
C GLU A 35 -1.84 2.91 -1.60
N SER A 36 -3.13 3.15 -1.37
CA SER A 36 -4.15 2.16 -1.71
C SER A 36 -5.14 2.67 -2.74
N VAL A 37 -5.15 2.03 -3.91
CA VAL A 37 -6.15 2.23 -4.97
C VAL A 37 -7.58 1.84 -4.57
N VAL A 38 -7.77 1.21 -3.41
CA VAL A 38 -9.12 0.90 -2.88
C VAL A 38 -9.80 2.13 -2.30
N LEU A 39 -9.03 3.18 -2.01
CA LEU A 39 -9.53 4.49 -1.60
C LEU A 39 -9.62 5.39 -2.84
N THR A 40 -10.51 6.37 -2.79
CA THR A 40 -10.58 7.41 -3.84
C THR A 40 -9.22 8.12 -3.95
N PRO A 41 -8.59 8.16 -5.15
CA PRO A 41 -7.32 8.86 -5.34
C PRO A 41 -7.40 10.32 -4.92
N SER A 42 -6.33 10.87 -4.35
CA SER A 42 -6.19 12.30 -4.15
C SER A 42 -5.46 12.99 -5.29
N ASP A 43 -4.60 12.24 -5.98
CA ASP A 43 -3.92 12.62 -7.22
C ASP A 43 -4.11 11.45 -8.21
N GLU A 44 -4.53 11.75 -9.43
CA GLU A 44 -4.75 10.76 -10.48
C GLU A 44 -3.49 10.48 -11.31
N VAL A 45 -2.48 11.34 -11.19
CA VAL A 45 -1.27 11.32 -12.02
C VAL A 45 -0.09 10.77 -11.24
N PHE A 46 0.09 11.20 -9.98
CA PHE A 46 1.29 10.89 -9.21
C PHE A 46 1.00 10.10 -7.93
N HIS A 47 1.90 9.17 -7.64
CA HIS A 47 2.00 8.52 -6.34
C HIS A 47 2.76 9.41 -5.35
N ILE A 48 2.65 9.07 -4.07
CA ILE A 48 3.47 9.68 -3.03
C ILE A 48 4.95 9.38 -3.32
N ASP A 49 5.80 10.40 -3.19
CA ASP A 49 7.25 10.22 -3.12
C ASP A 49 7.61 9.60 -1.76
N LYS A 50 7.88 8.30 -1.76
CA LYS A 50 8.03 7.49 -0.54
C LYS A 50 9.42 7.66 0.09
N HIS A 51 10.36 8.29 -0.62
CA HIS A 51 11.68 8.65 -0.09
C HIS A 51 11.62 9.59 1.10
N GLU A 52 10.61 10.45 1.12
CA GLU A 52 10.44 11.45 2.17
C GLU A 52 9.94 10.85 3.50
N PHE A 53 9.83 9.52 3.59
CA PHE A 53 9.26 8.80 4.73
C PHE A 53 10.24 7.79 5.32
N THR A 54 10.13 7.59 6.62
CA THR A 54 10.87 6.58 7.37
C THR A 54 10.06 5.29 7.57
N VAL A 55 8.73 5.41 7.57
CA VAL A 55 7.80 4.27 7.61
C VAL A 55 7.79 3.55 6.25
N PRO A 56 7.89 2.21 6.20
CA PRO A 56 7.90 1.48 4.94
C PRO A 56 6.54 1.50 4.25
N PHE A 57 6.56 1.50 2.92
CA PHE A 57 5.35 1.52 2.10
C PHE A 57 5.06 0.18 1.44
N VAL A 58 3.76 -0.10 1.33
CA VAL A 58 3.14 -1.15 0.55
C VAL A 58 2.44 -0.50 -0.64
N SER A 59 2.70 -1.00 -1.84
CA SER A 59 2.02 -0.53 -3.05
C SER A 59 1.34 -1.67 -3.80
N GLY A 60 0.19 -1.36 -4.40
CA GLY A 60 -0.50 -2.28 -5.28
C GLY A 60 0.09 -2.29 -6.69
N ALA A 61 0.21 -3.45 -7.31
CA ALA A 61 0.57 -3.60 -8.72
C ALA A 61 -0.28 -4.69 -9.38
N LYS A 62 -0.69 -4.47 -10.64
CA LYS A 62 -1.45 -5.47 -11.43
C LYS A 62 -0.57 -6.31 -12.34
N ASP A 63 0.61 -5.81 -12.65
CA ASP A 63 1.60 -6.45 -13.52
C ASP A 63 3.03 -6.10 -13.07
N LEU A 64 4.01 -6.71 -13.73
CA LEU A 64 5.43 -6.52 -13.41
C LEU A 64 5.89 -5.08 -13.69
N GLY A 65 5.37 -4.42 -14.72
CA GLY A 65 5.74 -3.06 -15.08
C GLY A 65 5.34 -2.06 -14.00
N GLU A 66 4.10 -2.16 -13.51
CA GLU A 66 3.64 -1.39 -12.36
C GLU A 66 4.47 -1.70 -11.10
N ALA A 67 4.74 -2.98 -10.83
CA ALA A 67 5.54 -3.35 -9.66
C ALA A 67 6.94 -2.72 -9.69
N LEU A 68 7.63 -2.76 -10.83
CA LEU A 68 8.95 -2.16 -10.99
C LEU A 68 8.91 -0.64 -10.85
N ARG A 69 7.88 0.03 -11.35
CA ARG A 69 7.69 1.47 -11.14
C ARG A 69 7.50 1.80 -9.66
N GLN A 70 6.63 1.07 -8.95
CA GLN A 70 6.42 1.29 -7.52
C GLN A 70 7.70 1.05 -6.70
N ILE A 71 8.52 0.07 -7.08
CA ILE A 71 9.84 -0.16 -6.46
C ILE A 71 10.78 1.02 -6.75
N GLY A 72 10.78 1.55 -7.98
CA GLY A 72 11.51 2.77 -8.34
C GLY A 72 11.05 4.01 -7.56
N GLU A 73 9.80 4.02 -7.10
CA GLU A 73 9.22 5.00 -6.19
C GLU A 73 9.27 4.58 -4.70
N TRP A 74 10.16 3.64 -4.35
CA TRP A 74 10.52 3.28 -2.97
C TRP A 74 9.45 2.53 -2.17
N ALA A 75 8.58 1.79 -2.85
CA ALA A 75 7.75 0.79 -2.18
C ALA A 75 8.63 -0.32 -1.59
N SER A 76 8.56 -0.51 -0.26
CA SER A 76 9.29 -1.55 0.46
C SER A 76 8.64 -2.93 0.32
N MET A 77 7.35 -2.97 -0.07
CA MET A 77 6.61 -4.19 -0.33
C MET A 77 5.61 -3.97 -1.48
N ILE A 78 5.50 -4.96 -2.35
CA ILE A 78 4.48 -4.99 -3.41
C ILE A 78 3.40 -5.99 -3.03
N ARG A 79 2.13 -5.60 -3.21
CA ARG A 79 0.99 -6.52 -3.17
C ARG A 79 0.34 -6.57 -4.54
N THR A 80 -0.13 -7.74 -4.92
CA THR A 80 -0.96 -7.85 -6.11
C THR A 80 -2.28 -7.12 -5.84
N HIS A 81 -2.76 -6.39 -6.83
CA HIS A 81 -4.13 -5.88 -6.80
C HIS A 81 -4.81 -6.26 -8.11
N SER A 82 -6.05 -6.70 -8.00
CA SER A 82 -6.95 -6.81 -9.14
C SER A 82 -7.90 -5.62 -9.08
N LYS A 83 -8.21 -5.02 -10.23
CA LYS A 83 -9.36 -4.09 -10.32
C LYS A 83 -10.71 -4.81 -10.18
N LEU A 84 -10.71 -6.14 -10.33
CA LEU A 84 -11.91 -6.96 -10.24
C LEU A 84 -12.46 -7.02 -8.81
N ALA A 85 -13.78 -6.86 -8.71
CA ALA A 85 -14.51 -7.11 -7.49
C ALA A 85 -14.30 -8.57 -7.03
N PRO A 86 -14.42 -8.88 -5.74
CA PRO A 86 -14.32 -10.26 -5.24
C PRO A 86 -15.21 -11.25 -5.99
N SER A 87 -16.39 -10.82 -6.42
CA SER A 87 -17.35 -11.61 -7.22
C SER A 87 -16.88 -11.90 -8.65
N GLU A 88 -16.09 -11.01 -9.25
CA GLU A 88 -15.58 -11.14 -10.62
C GLU A 88 -14.32 -12.01 -10.66
N ARG A 89 -13.49 -11.94 -9.60
CA ARG A 89 -12.32 -12.82 -9.44
C ARG A 89 -12.66 -14.30 -9.40
N MET A 90 -13.87 -14.65 -8.98
CA MET A 90 -14.31 -16.04 -8.87
C MET A 90 -14.72 -16.61 -10.24
N LYS A 91 -15.40 -15.79 -11.06
CA LYS A 91 -15.80 -16.15 -12.43
C LYS A 91 -14.60 -16.37 -13.36
N ASP A 92 -13.56 -15.55 -13.22
CA ASP A 92 -12.33 -15.64 -14.03
C ASP A 92 -11.53 -16.93 -13.74
N ARG A 93 -11.80 -17.61 -12.62
CA ARG A 93 -11.21 -18.91 -12.27
C ARG A 93 -12.04 -20.11 -12.69
N GLY A 94 -13.13 -19.90 -13.43
CA GLY A 94 -13.96 -20.99 -13.98
C GLY A 94 -14.83 -21.72 -12.95
N TRP A 95 -15.31 -21.03 -11.91
CA TRP A 95 -16.29 -21.54 -10.93
C TRP A 95 -17.58 -20.71 -10.99
#